data_AF-X1G032-F1
#
_entry.id   AF-X1G032-F1
#
_cell.length_a   1.000
_cell.length_b   1.000
_cell.length_c   1.000
_cell.angle_alpha   90.00
_cell.angle_beta   90.00
_cell.angle_gamma   90.00
#
_symmetry.space_group_name_H-M   'P 1'
#
loop_
_entity.id
_entity.type
_entity.pdbx_description
1 polymer ?
#
loop_
_entity_poly.entity_id
_entity_poly.type
_entity_poly.pdbx_seq_one_letter_code
_entity_poly.pdbx_strand_id
1 'polypeptide(L)'
;MLEKNADNAQFTKMRRLLFELINLIEIKIDVGYILEEIEEITLEIGKINPKGERLGDEMKEVYKSLYRKYKNKLAAFLSPREENQITGKIRNWIQILPSIF
;
A
#
# COMPACT_ATOMS: atom_id res chain seq x y z
N MET A 1 -15.08 9.91 23.23
CA MET A 1 -13.69 10.44 23.26
C MET A 1 -12.63 9.40 22.91
N LEU A 2 -12.79 8.12 23.29
CA LEU A 2 -11.81 7.06 22.99
C LEU A 2 -11.74 6.69 21.49
N GLU A 3 -12.87 6.61 20.79
CA GLU A 3 -12.93 6.25 19.36
C GLU A 3 -12.14 7.24 18.48
N LYS A 4 -12.35 8.54 18.69
CA LYS A 4 -11.63 9.61 17.96
C LYS A 4 -10.10 9.55 18.11
N ASN A 5 -9.60 9.00 19.22
CA ASN A 5 -8.17 8.81 19.45
C ASN A 5 -7.63 7.56 18.75
N ALA A 6 -8.43 6.49 18.67
CA ALA A 6 -8.08 5.26 17.96
C ALA A 6 -8.05 5.48 16.43
N ASP A 7 -9.04 6.18 15.89
CA ASP A 7 -9.12 6.50 14.46
C ASP A 7 -7.91 7.35 14.03
N ASN A 8 -7.50 8.31 14.86
CA ASN A 8 -6.36 9.17 14.56
C ASN A 8 -5.01 8.40 14.62
N ALA A 9 -4.88 7.42 15.52
CA ALA A 9 -3.71 6.56 15.59
C ALA A 9 -3.63 5.63 14.37
N GLN A 10 -4.76 5.05 13.95
CA GLN A 10 -4.80 4.15 12.80
C GLN A 10 -4.63 4.90 11.48
N PHE A 11 -5.21 6.09 11.33
CA PHE A 11 -4.91 7.01 10.22
C PHE A 11 -3.41 7.30 10.12
N THR A 12 -2.80 7.69 11.24
CA THR A 12 -1.36 8.00 11.30
C THR A 12 -0.51 6.79 10.93
N LYS A 13 -0.85 5.59 11.43
CA LYS A 13 -0.19 4.33 11.08
C LYS A 13 -0.27 4.07 9.58
N MET A 14 -1.48 4.09 9.00
CA MET A 14 -1.67 3.81 7.56
C MET A 14 -0.94 4.82 6.68
N ARG A 15 -0.99 6.11 7.04
CA ARG A 15 -0.28 7.15 6.31
C ARG A 15 1.23 6.90 6.32
N ARG A 16 1.79 6.51 7.47
CA ARG A 16 3.22 6.18 7.60
C ARG A 16 3.60 5.00 6.72
N LEU A 17 2.86 3.88 6.79
CA LEU A 17 3.15 2.69 6.00
C LEU A 17 3.13 2.96 4.49
N LEU A 18 2.17 3.77 4.02
CA LEU A 18 2.11 4.15 2.60
C LEU A 18 3.32 5.00 2.16
N PHE A 19 3.83 5.88 3.02
CA PHE A 19 5.07 6.61 2.72
C PHE A 19 6.29 5.71 2.77
N GLU A 20 6.36 4.78 3.72
CA GLU A 20 7.43 3.77 3.80
C GLU A 20 7.45 2.92 2.53
N LEU A 21 6.28 2.52 2.01
CA LEU A 21 6.18 1.81 0.73
C LEU A 21 6.74 2.61 -0.45
N ILE A 22 6.48 3.92 -0.52
CA ILE A 22 7.09 4.79 -1.54
C ILE A 22 8.61 4.79 -1.37
N ASN A 23 9.12 4.97 -0.15
CA ASN A 23 10.55 5.01 0.11
C ASN A 23 11.25 3.71 -0.30
N LEU A 24 10.66 2.55 0.00
CA LEU A 24 11.18 1.24 -0.41
C LEU A 24 11.33 1.11 -1.92
N ILE A 25 10.34 1.61 -2.67
CA ILE A 25 10.39 1.67 -4.13
C ILE A 25 11.51 2.61 -4.59
N GLU A 26 11.62 3.80 -4.00
CA GLU A 26 12.62 4.82 -4.38
C GLU A 26 14.06 4.38 -4.11
N ILE A 27 14.31 3.64 -3.01
CA ILE A 27 15.63 3.07 -2.71
C ILE A 27 15.89 1.73 -3.44
N LYS A 28 14.98 1.31 -4.33
CA LYS A 28 15.07 0.10 -5.17
C LYS A 28 15.19 -1.19 -4.38
N ILE A 29 14.32 -1.37 -3.38
CA ILE A 29 14.13 -2.68 -2.75
C ILE A 29 13.56 -3.69 -3.77
N ASP A 30 13.84 -4.97 -3.56
CA ASP A 30 13.33 -6.03 -4.41
C ASP A 30 11.80 -6.17 -4.33
N VAL A 31 11.22 -6.73 -5.39
CA VAL A 31 9.76 -6.85 -5.52
C VAL A 31 9.17 -7.80 -4.49
N GLY A 32 9.92 -8.77 -3.98
CA GLY A 32 9.46 -9.66 -2.91
C GLY A 32 9.05 -8.87 -1.68
N TYR A 33 9.95 -8.03 -1.18
CA TYR A 33 9.67 -7.18 -0.03
C TYR A 33 8.55 -6.16 -0.30
N ILE A 34 8.52 -5.54 -1.49
CA ILE A 34 7.44 -4.63 -1.89
C ILE A 34 6.07 -5.32 -1.86
N LEU A 35 5.99 -6.59 -2.28
CA LEU A 35 4.76 -7.37 -2.27
C LEU A 35 4.29 -7.66 -0.83
N GLU A 36 5.20 -8.01 0.07
CA GLU A 36 4.90 -8.26 1.48
C GLU A 36 4.29 -7.02 2.14
N GLU A 37 4.89 -5.85 1.92
CA GLU A 37 4.39 -4.58 2.47
C GLU A 37 3.02 -4.19 1.88
N ILE A 38 2.80 -4.39 0.57
CA ILE A 38 1.48 -4.17 -0.03
C ILE A 38 0.44 -5.09 0.60
N GLU A 39 0.77 -6.36 0.83
CA GLU A 39 -0.13 -7.34 1.44
C GLU A 39 -0.50 -6.96 2.87
N GLU A 40 0.47 -6.58 3.70
CA GLU A 40 0.23 -6.14 5.07
C GLU A 40 -0.68 -4.91 5.11
N ILE A 41 -0.36 -3.87 4.33
CA ILE A 41 -1.16 -2.64 4.27
C ILE A 41 -2.58 -2.92 3.79
N THR A 42 -2.73 -3.80 2.80
CA THR A 42 -4.03 -4.22 2.26
C THR A 42 -4.92 -4.83 3.34
N LEU A 43 -4.36 -5.73 4.16
CA LEU A 43 -5.08 -6.39 5.24
C LEU A 43 -5.49 -5.41 6.34
N GLU A 44 -4.62 -4.46 6.67
CA GLU A 44 -4.90 -3.46 7.71
C GLU A 44 -5.97 -2.46 7.27
N ILE A 45 -5.90 -1.95 6.04
CA ILE A 45 -6.83 -0.95 5.54
C ILE A 45 -8.22 -1.53 5.27
N GLY A 46 -8.28 -2.80 4.84
CA GLY A 46 -9.53 -3.51 4.57
C GLY A 46 -10.40 -3.74 5.82
N LYS A 47 -9.81 -3.71 7.02
CA LYS A 47 -10.52 -3.95 8.29
C LYS A 47 -11.19 -2.71 8.89
N ILE A 48 -10.95 -1.52 8.34
CA ILE A 48 -11.38 -0.25 8.97
C ILE A 48 -12.89 -0.05 8.83
N ASN A 49 -13.35 0.11 7.60
CA ASN A 49 -14.75 0.35 7.26
C ASN A 49 -14.99 0.03 5.76
N PRO A 50 -16.22 0.14 5.23
CA PRO A 50 -16.50 -0.20 3.83
C PRO A 50 -15.72 0.62 2.79
N LYS A 51 -15.26 1.84 3.10
CA LYS A 51 -14.38 2.60 2.20
C LYS A 51 -12.95 2.05 2.24
N GLY A 52 -12.48 1.66 3.43
CA GLY A 52 -11.22 0.94 3.61
C GLY A 52 -11.19 -0.39 2.87
N GLU A 53 -12.27 -1.17 2.92
CA GLU A 53 -12.43 -2.42 2.15
C GLU A 53 -12.26 -2.20 0.64
N ARG A 54 -12.92 -1.19 0.07
CA ARG A 54 -12.78 -0.85 -1.36
C ARG A 54 -11.35 -0.47 -1.74
N LEU A 55 -10.65 0.27 -0.87
CA LEU A 55 -9.25 0.60 -1.10
C LEU A 55 -8.36 -0.65 -0.99
N GLY A 56 -8.64 -1.52 -0.01
CA GLY A 56 -7.97 -2.81 0.12
C GLY A 56 -8.13 -3.68 -1.13
N ASP A 57 -9.31 -3.73 -1.74
CA ASP A 57 -9.52 -4.44 -3.00
C ASP A 57 -8.67 -3.86 -4.15
N GLU A 58 -8.54 -2.53 -4.24
CA GLU A 58 -7.68 -1.90 -5.25
C GLU A 58 -6.21 -2.26 -5.03
N MET A 59 -5.73 -2.23 -3.79
CA MET A 59 -4.36 -2.61 -3.42
C MET A 59 -4.11 -4.09 -3.74
N LYS A 60 -5.09 -4.96 -3.48
CA LYS A 60 -5.04 -6.39 -3.78
C LYS A 60 -4.88 -6.67 -5.28
N GLU A 61 -5.51 -5.88 -6.14
CA GLU A 61 -5.32 -6.00 -7.59
C GLU A 61 -3.91 -5.57 -8.03
N VAL A 62 -3.33 -4.55 -7.40
CA VAL A 62 -1.92 -4.17 -7.61
C VAL A 62 -0.99 -5.30 -7.19
N TYR A 63 -1.18 -5.87 -5.99
CA TYR A 63 -0.44 -7.03 -5.50
C TYR A 63 -0.50 -8.19 -6.50
N LYS A 64 -1.70 -8.61 -6.91
CA LYS A 64 -1.88 -9.74 -7.84
C LYS A 64 -1.18 -9.50 -9.17
N SER A 65 -1.25 -8.28 -9.69
CA SER A 65 -0.58 -7.90 -10.95
C SER A 65 0.93 -8.03 -10.83
N LEU A 66 1.51 -7.49 -9.75
CA LEU A 66 2.95 -7.58 -9.49
C LEU A 66 3.39 -9.01 -9.23
N TYR A 67 2.70 -9.73 -8.35
CA TYR A 67 2.99 -11.12 -8.04
C TYR A 67 2.96 -11.98 -9.30
N ARG A 68 1.94 -11.86 -10.15
CA ARG A 68 1.87 -12.62 -11.41
C ARG A 68 3.09 -12.38 -12.30
N LYS A 69 3.59 -11.13 -12.36
CA LYS A 69 4.74 -10.75 -13.18
C LYS A 69 6.08 -11.17 -12.56
N TYR A 70 6.18 -11.20 -11.24
CA TYR A 70 7.44 -11.37 -10.51
C TYR A 70 7.55 -12.66 -9.69
N LYS A 71 6.53 -13.53 -9.67
CA LYS A 71 6.50 -14.77 -8.87
C LYS A 71 7.73 -15.67 -9.02
N ASN A 72 8.37 -15.68 -10.18
CA ASN A 72 9.57 -16.49 -10.45
C ASN A 72 10.89 -15.71 -10.30
N LYS A 73 10.82 -14.44 -9.88
CA LYS A 73 11.94 -13.49 -9.81
C LYS A 73 11.69 -12.43 -8.73
N LEU A 74 11.38 -12.85 -7.51
CA LEU A 74 11.03 -11.95 -6.40
C LEU A 74 12.20 -11.01 -6.02
N ALA A 75 13.44 -11.47 -6.15
CA ALA A 75 14.64 -10.65 -5.96
C ALA A 75 14.91 -9.62 -7.08
N ALA A 76 14.02 -9.48 -8.07
CA ALA A 76 14.16 -8.48 -9.12
C ALA A 76 13.61 -7.12 -8.66
N PHE A 77 13.95 -6.07 -9.39
CA PHE A 77 13.48 -4.71 -9.15
C PHE A 77 12.32 -4.35 -10.09
N LEU A 78 11.53 -3.37 -9.67
CA LEU A 78 10.54 -2.73 -10.55
C LEU A 78 11.26 -2.03 -11.71
N SER A 79 10.63 -1.97 -12.88
CA SER A 79 11.12 -1.06 -13.92
C SER A 79 10.76 0.39 -13.59
N PRO A 80 11.47 1.42 -14.11
CA PRO A 80 11.15 2.82 -13.84
C PRO A 80 9.72 3.21 -14.18
N ARG A 81 9.13 2.57 -15.19
CA ARG A 81 7.71 2.76 -15.53
C ARG A 81 6.78 2.23 -14.43
N GLU A 82 7.09 1.08 -13.88
CA GLU A 82 6.30 0.47 -12.80
C GLU A 82 6.47 1.22 -11.49
N GLU A 83 7.69 1.63 -11.15
CA GLU A 83 7.96 2.49 -10.00
C GLU A 83 7.06 3.73 -10.05
N ASN A 84 7.05 4.44 -11.18
CA ASN A 84 6.20 5.62 -11.37
C ASN A 84 4.69 5.31 -11.28
N GLN A 85 4.25 4.19 -11.84
CA GLN A 85 2.84 3.78 -11.79
C GLN A 85 2.39 3.44 -10.36
N ILE A 86 3.19 2.65 -9.63
CA ILE A 86 2.86 2.19 -8.28
C ILE A 86 2.96 3.34 -7.29
N THR A 87 4.03 4.13 -7.34
CA THR A 87 4.16 5.34 -6.49
C THR A 87 3.03 6.33 -6.77
N GLY A 88 2.59 6.47 -8.03
CA GLY A 88 1.41 7.25 -8.39
C GLY A 88 0.13 6.76 -7.71
N LYS A 89 -0.11 5.43 -7.73
CA LYS A 89 -1.25 4.82 -7.02
C LYS A 89 -1.17 5.05 -5.51
N ILE A 90 -0.01 4.83 -4.90
CA ILE A 90 0.19 5.02 -3.46
C ILE A 90 -0.06 6.47 -3.05
N ARG A 91 0.42 7.44 -3.85
CA ARG A 91 0.13 8.87 -3.62
C ARG A 91 -1.37 9.16 -3.67
N ASN A 92 -2.10 8.57 -4.61
CA ASN A 92 -3.57 8.70 -4.66
C ASN A 92 -4.22 8.08 -3.42
N TRP A 93 -3.76 6.92 -2.96
CA TRP A 93 -4.25 6.28 -1.74
C TRP A 93 -4.04 7.15 -0.49
N ILE A 94 -2.87 7.79 -0.38
CA ILE A 94 -2.56 8.75 0.69
C ILE A 94 -3.53 9.94 0.66
N GLN A 95 -3.90 10.44 -0.52
CA GLN A 95 -4.82 11.57 -0.67
C GLN A 95 -6.26 11.23 -0.25
N ILE A 96 -6.72 10.01 -0.49
CA ILE A 96 -8.08 9.58 -0.13
C ILE A 96 -8.17 9.04 1.30
N LEU A 97 -7.04 8.72 1.94
CA LEU A 97 -6.96 8.17 3.29
C LEU A 97 -7.76 8.97 4.34
N PRO A 98 -7.76 10.32 4.36
CA PRO A 98 -8.57 11.10 5.31
C PRO A 98 -10.08 10.94 5.14
N SER A 99 -10.56 10.37 4.03
CA SER A 99 -11.99 10.09 3.82
C SER A 99 -12.43 8.72 4.33
N ILE A 100 -11.45 7.89 4.72
CA ILE A 100 -11.62 6.54 5.26
C ILE A 100 -11.70 6.57 6.79
N PHE A 101 -11.08 7.54 7.45
CA PHE A 101 -11.14 7.76 8.90
C PHE A 101 -12.01 8.98 9.22
#